data_AF-V9G8Q8-F1
#
_entry.id   AF-V9G8Q8-F1
#
_cell.length_a   1.000
_cell.length_b   1.000
_cell.length_c   1.000
_cell.angle_alpha   90.00
_cell.angle_beta   90.00
_cell.angle_gamma   90.00
#
_symmetry.space_group_name_H-M   'P 1'
#
loop_
_entity.id
_entity.type
_entity.pdbx_description
1 polymer ?
#
loop_
_entity_poly.entity_id
_entity_poly.type
_entity_poly.pdbx_seq_one_letter_code
_entity_poly.pdbx_strand_id
1 'polypeptide(L)'
;MATQEIAIPLDFSRGSFDNVVYENNQLRLIQDTQDDAGHGVYRNTGSWISEVIVIKDKVTSFRRIARNVATKGSGSYKIYTASSPDRVTWSPWTEIDYANGGIFTPVDQYAKVKIELFASKVSSHFTVDDFTTPDKYTNPYVNSANGVLELNQQYFLIGTEDMNWNDEGKLFSTKVNKSKFKAIDRIEVV
;
A
#
# COMPACT_ATOMS: atom_id res chain seq x y z
N MET A 1 17.62 -44.57 -24.86
CA MET A 1 17.53 -43.17 -25.33
C MET A 1 17.65 -42.30 -24.09
N ALA A 2 18.60 -41.35 -24.06
CA ALA A 2 18.78 -40.47 -22.91
C ALA A 2 17.73 -39.35 -22.97
N THR A 3 16.87 -39.28 -21.96
CA THR A 3 15.91 -38.19 -21.78
C THR A 3 16.69 -36.92 -21.51
N GLN A 4 16.67 -35.96 -22.45
CA GLN A 4 17.30 -34.66 -22.25
C GLN A 4 16.34 -33.79 -21.44
N GLU A 5 16.68 -33.55 -20.18
CA GLU A 5 15.92 -32.63 -19.32
C GLU A 5 16.21 -31.18 -19.72
N ILE A 6 15.16 -30.42 -20.02
CA ILE A 6 15.26 -28.98 -20.27
C ILE A 6 14.47 -28.26 -19.20
N ALA A 7 15.06 -27.19 -18.67
CA ALA A 7 14.37 -26.26 -17.79
C ALA A 7 13.67 -25.18 -18.63
N ILE A 8 12.47 -24.76 -18.22
CA ILE A 8 11.75 -23.66 -18.88
C ILE A 8 12.35 -22.33 -18.40
N PRO A 9 13.03 -21.54 -19.26
CA PRO A 9 13.37 -20.17 -18.91
C PRO A 9 12.09 -19.33 -18.91
N LEU A 10 11.84 -18.61 -17.82
CA LEU A 10 10.72 -17.69 -17.71
C LEU A 10 11.20 -16.28 -18.00
N ASP A 11 10.56 -15.64 -18.99
CA ASP A 11 10.75 -14.22 -19.28
C ASP A 11 9.68 -13.42 -18.55
N PHE A 12 10.07 -12.85 -17.41
CA PHE A 12 9.18 -12.02 -16.58
C PHE A 12 8.93 -10.64 -17.16
N SER A 13 9.60 -10.24 -18.25
CA SER A 13 9.32 -8.96 -18.92
C SER A 13 8.04 -8.99 -19.75
N ARG A 14 7.45 -10.18 -19.94
CA ARG A 14 6.27 -10.42 -20.75
C ARG A 14 5.24 -11.24 -19.98
N GLY A 15 4.00 -11.26 -20.48
CA GLY A 15 2.89 -12.00 -19.88
C GLY A 15 1.79 -11.10 -19.33
N SER A 16 0.94 -11.67 -18.49
CA SER A 16 -0.17 -10.98 -17.85
C SER A 16 0.18 -10.69 -16.40
N PHE A 17 0.04 -9.44 -15.98
CA PHE A 17 0.36 -8.97 -14.64
C PHE A 17 -0.93 -8.56 -13.93
N ASP A 18 -1.10 -9.02 -12.69
CA ASP A 18 -2.19 -8.63 -11.81
C ASP A 18 -1.62 -8.30 -10.42
N ASN A 19 -1.69 -7.03 -10.01
CA ASN A 19 -1.13 -6.53 -8.75
C ASN A 19 0.38 -6.80 -8.55
N VAL A 20 1.10 -7.08 -9.63
CA VAL A 20 2.56 -7.28 -9.67
C VAL A 20 3.18 -6.47 -10.79
N VAL A 21 4.47 -6.20 -10.67
CA VAL A 21 5.28 -5.50 -11.66
C VAL A 21 6.64 -6.18 -11.79
N TYR A 22 7.22 -6.16 -12.98
CA TYR A 22 8.58 -6.62 -13.22
C TYR A 22 9.52 -5.43 -13.42
N GLU A 23 10.37 -5.17 -12.42
CA GLU A 23 11.29 -4.03 -12.38
C GLU A 23 12.62 -4.48 -11.76
N ASN A 24 13.73 -3.91 -12.21
CA ASN A 24 15.08 -4.25 -11.73
C ASN A 24 15.37 -5.76 -11.75
N ASN A 25 14.90 -6.45 -12.81
CA ASN A 25 15.05 -7.89 -12.98
C ASN A 25 14.36 -8.73 -11.89
N GLN A 26 13.33 -8.17 -11.23
CA GLN A 26 12.59 -8.81 -10.14
C GLN A 26 11.08 -8.67 -10.35
N LEU A 27 10.36 -9.78 -10.21
CA LEU A 27 8.90 -9.76 -10.11
C LEU A 27 8.51 -9.40 -8.67
N ARG A 28 7.77 -8.31 -8.48
CA ARG A 28 7.38 -7.79 -7.17
C ARG A 28 5.93 -7.38 -7.12
N LEU A 29 5.35 -7.35 -5.92
CA LEU A 29 4.03 -6.77 -5.70
C LEU A 29 4.08 -5.26 -5.97
N ILE A 30 2.98 -4.69 -6.46
CA ILE A 30 2.89 -3.23 -6.64
C ILE A 30 2.94 -2.56 -5.27
N GLN A 31 3.73 -1.49 -5.18
CA GLN A 31 3.76 -0.62 -4.01
C GLN A 31 2.61 0.38 -4.10
N ASP A 32 1.74 0.39 -3.10
CA ASP A 32 0.57 1.29 -3.04
C ASP A 32 0.92 2.65 -2.43
N THR A 33 1.72 2.64 -1.36
CA THR A 33 2.09 3.86 -0.64
C THR A 33 3.42 3.64 0.11
N GLN A 34 3.82 4.61 0.92
CA GLN A 34 4.85 4.48 1.93
C GLN A 34 4.25 4.75 3.30
N ASP A 35 4.84 4.14 4.33
CA ASP A 35 4.53 4.46 5.72
C ASP A 35 5.26 5.72 6.20
N ASP A 36 4.99 6.13 7.44
CA ASP A 36 5.60 7.33 8.04
C ASP A 36 7.14 7.26 8.11
N ALA A 37 7.72 6.06 8.07
CA ALA A 37 9.17 5.83 8.07
C ALA A 37 9.75 5.70 6.65
N GLY A 38 8.93 5.87 5.61
CA GLY A 38 9.32 5.76 4.21
C GLY A 38 9.43 4.33 3.68
N HIS A 39 9.03 3.32 4.46
CA HIS A 39 8.99 1.94 3.97
C HIS A 39 7.83 1.75 3.00
N GLY A 40 8.10 1.06 1.89
CA GLY A 40 7.07 0.74 0.91
C GLY A 40 6.00 -0.19 1.48
N VAL A 41 4.74 0.17 1.25
CA VAL A 41 3.57 -0.62 1.59
C VAL A 41 3.04 -1.21 0.29
N TYR A 42 2.98 -2.54 0.23
CA TYR A 42 2.70 -3.28 -0.99
C TYR A 42 1.32 -3.93 -0.95
N ARG A 43 0.78 -4.26 -2.13
CA ARG A 43 -0.41 -5.11 -2.26
C ARG A 43 -0.26 -6.40 -1.46
N ASN A 44 -1.35 -6.88 -0.86
CA ASN A 44 -1.33 -8.13 -0.09
C ASN A 44 -0.99 -9.35 -0.95
N THR A 45 -1.47 -9.37 -2.19
CA THR A 45 -1.32 -10.49 -3.12
C THR A 45 -1.25 -9.99 -4.55
N GLY A 46 -0.69 -10.80 -5.44
CA GLY A 46 -0.70 -10.54 -6.87
C GLY A 46 -0.24 -11.76 -7.65
N SER A 47 -0.48 -11.75 -8.95
CA SER A 47 -0.15 -12.87 -9.81
C SER A 47 0.41 -12.46 -11.17
N TRP A 48 1.33 -13.26 -11.67
CA TRP A 48 1.87 -13.16 -13.02
C TRP A 48 1.59 -14.47 -13.77
N ILE A 49 1.19 -14.36 -15.02
CA ILE A 49 0.98 -15.50 -15.92
C ILE A 49 1.87 -15.32 -17.15
N SER A 50 2.67 -16.34 -17.45
CA SER A 50 3.56 -16.34 -18.62
C SER A 50 2.78 -16.26 -19.92
N GLU A 51 3.46 -15.83 -20.99
CA GLU A 51 3.00 -16.16 -22.34
C GLU A 51 2.98 -17.69 -22.56
N VAL A 52 2.31 -18.12 -23.63
CA VAL A 52 2.26 -19.54 -24.01
C VAL A 52 3.64 -20.02 -24.43
N ILE A 53 4.14 -21.04 -23.73
CA ILE A 53 5.41 -21.69 -24.02
C ILE A 53 5.15 -22.87 -24.96
N VAL A 54 5.90 -22.96 -26.06
CA VAL A 54 5.79 -24.05 -27.04
C VAL A 54 6.82 -25.13 -26.73
N ILE A 55 6.34 -26.35 -26.52
CA ILE A 55 7.12 -27.54 -26.24
C ILE A 55 7.44 -28.20 -27.60
N LYS A 56 8.53 -27.79 -28.25
CA LYS A 56 8.95 -28.35 -29.55
C LYS A 56 9.29 -29.84 -29.42
N ASP A 57 8.97 -30.60 -30.48
CA ASP A 57 9.07 -32.06 -30.67
C ASP A 57 10.39 -32.79 -30.30
N LYS A 58 11.44 -32.08 -29.88
CA LYS A 58 12.74 -32.70 -29.55
C LYS A 58 12.96 -32.93 -28.05
N VAL A 59 12.02 -32.51 -27.21
CA VAL A 59 12.04 -32.75 -25.76
C VAL A 59 10.85 -33.61 -25.40
N THR A 60 11.11 -34.81 -24.87
CA THR A 60 10.07 -35.77 -24.46
C THR A 60 9.19 -35.26 -23.32
N SER A 61 9.57 -34.18 -22.63
CA SER A 61 8.77 -33.44 -21.63
C SER A 61 9.60 -32.38 -20.92
N PHE A 62 8.98 -31.29 -20.47
CA PHE A 62 9.53 -30.45 -19.41
C PHE A 62 9.21 -31.09 -18.07
N ARG A 63 10.24 -31.51 -17.32
CA ARG A 63 10.05 -32.11 -16.00
C ARG A 63 10.19 -31.12 -14.86
N ARG A 64 10.91 -30.01 -15.07
CA ARG A 64 11.32 -29.12 -13.99
C ARG A 64 11.29 -27.65 -14.40
N ILE A 65 10.93 -26.78 -13.47
CA ILE A 65 11.14 -25.34 -13.56
C ILE A 65 12.48 -25.01 -12.88
N ALA A 66 13.44 -24.47 -13.65
CA ALA A 66 14.64 -23.90 -13.05
C ALA A 66 14.28 -22.59 -12.38
N ARG A 67 14.70 -22.43 -11.13
CA ARG A 67 14.37 -21.26 -10.32
C ARG A 67 15.55 -20.87 -9.47
N ASN A 68 15.79 -19.57 -9.41
CA ASN A 68 16.66 -18.97 -8.42
C ASN A 68 15.81 -17.95 -7.66
N VAL A 69 15.25 -18.36 -6.53
CA VAL A 69 14.30 -17.53 -5.78
C VAL A 69 14.98 -17.02 -4.52
N ALA A 70 15.17 -15.70 -4.46
CA ALA A 70 15.57 -15.01 -3.25
C ALA A 70 14.33 -14.32 -2.67
N THR A 71 13.71 -14.93 -1.65
CA THR A 71 12.65 -14.28 -0.88
C THR A 71 13.27 -13.28 0.08
N LYS A 72 12.92 -12.00 -0.03
CA LYS A 72 13.33 -10.97 0.94
C LYS A 72 12.24 -10.82 2.00
N GLY A 73 12.60 -10.97 3.27
CA GLY A 73 11.66 -10.95 4.40
C GLY A 73 10.85 -12.24 4.52
N SER A 74 9.62 -12.14 5.01
CA SER A 74 8.70 -13.26 5.30
C SER A 74 7.61 -13.46 4.23
N GLY A 75 7.72 -12.81 3.07
CA GLY A 75 6.80 -13.03 1.95
C GLY A 75 6.89 -14.45 1.42
N SER A 76 5.81 -14.94 0.81
CA SER A 76 5.75 -16.27 0.19
C SER A 76 5.28 -16.19 -1.25
N TYR A 77 5.47 -17.27 -1.99
CA TYR A 77 5.06 -17.37 -3.38
C TYR A 77 4.57 -18.78 -3.68
N LYS A 78 3.75 -18.89 -4.72
CA LYS A 78 3.37 -20.18 -5.31
C LYS A 78 3.58 -20.21 -6.80
N ILE A 79 3.98 -21.36 -7.34
CA ILE A 79 4.17 -21.57 -8.77
C ILE A 79 3.25 -22.70 -9.24
N TYR A 80 2.47 -22.39 -10.27
CA TYR A 80 1.56 -23.31 -10.92
C TYR A 80 1.91 -23.48 -12.39
N THR A 81 1.55 -24.64 -12.91
CA THR A 81 1.68 -24.98 -14.33
C THR A 81 0.32 -25.38 -14.88
N ALA A 82 0.11 -25.15 -16.17
CA ALA A 82 -1.01 -25.68 -16.95
C ALA A 82 -0.50 -26.09 -18.33
N SER A 83 -0.99 -27.21 -18.85
CA SER A 83 -0.64 -27.71 -20.18
C SER A 83 -1.83 -27.63 -21.14
N SER A 84 -1.57 -27.62 -22.43
CA SER A 84 -2.61 -27.61 -23.45
C SER A 84 -2.14 -28.28 -24.74
N PRO A 85 -2.98 -29.09 -25.40
CA PRO A 85 -2.66 -29.66 -26.71
C PRO A 85 -2.87 -28.66 -27.86
N ASP A 86 -3.74 -27.66 -27.70
CA ASP A 86 -4.28 -26.83 -28.79
C ASP A 86 -4.27 -25.30 -28.53
N ARG A 87 -3.74 -24.87 -27.37
CA ARG A 87 -3.77 -23.49 -26.82
C ARG A 87 -5.14 -22.97 -26.41
N VAL A 88 -6.20 -23.76 -26.57
CA VAL A 88 -7.58 -23.38 -26.27
C VAL A 88 -8.05 -24.09 -25.01
N THR A 89 -7.86 -25.42 -24.96
CA THR A 89 -8.23 -26.27 -23.84
C THR A 89 -7.03 -26.42 -22.92
N TRP A 90 -7.13 -25.89 -21.69
CA TRP A 90 -6.05 -25.93 -20.71
C TRP A 90 -6.37 -26.92 -19.59
N SER A 91 -5.35 -27.65 -19.13
CA SER A 91 -5.44 -28.41 -17.89
C SER A 91 -5.73 -27.48 -16.71
N PRO A 92 -6.27 -28.01 -15.60
CA PRO A 92 -6.29 -27.28 -14.34
C PRO A 92 -4.88 -26.83 -13.93
N TRP A 93 -4.80 -25.68 -13.25
CA TRP A 93 -3.57 -25.20 -12.66
C TRP A 93 -3.11 -26.16 -11.56
N THR A 94 -1.90 -26.69 -11.69
CA THR A 94 -1.30 -27.60 -10.72
C THR A 94 -0.01 -27.01 -10.17
N GLU A 95 0.08 -26.98 -8.84
CA GLU A 95 1.25 -26.48 -8.13
C GLU A 95 2.46 -27.38 -8.37
N ILE A 96 3.66 -26.81 -8.46
CA ILE A 96 4.88 -27.59 -8.67
C ILE A 96 5.41 -28.20 -7.37
N ASP A 97 6.32 -29.16 -7.49
CA ASP A 97 7.12 -29.63 -6.36
C ASP A 97 8.20 -28.59 -6.00
N TYR A 98 8.20 -28.10 -4.75
CA TYR A 98 9.23 -27.17 -4.28
C TYR A 98 10.50 -27.85 -3.76
N ALA A 99 10.60 -29.17 -3.67
CA ALA A 99 11.87 -29.80 -3.34
C ALA A 99 12.80 -29.83 -4.57
N ASN A 100 12.23 -30.08 -5.74
CA ASN A 100 13.00 -30.35 -6.96
C ASN A 100 12.56 -29.50 -8.18
N GLY A 101 11.50 -28.68 -8.07
CA GLY A 101 10.95 -27.90 -9.19
C GLY A 101 10.09 -28.72 -10.15
N GLY A 102 9.68 -29.93 -9.75
CA GLY A 102 8.96 -30.91 -10.55
C GLY A 102 7.59 -30.42 -11.02
N ILE A 103 7.27 -30.68 -12.27
CA ILE A 103 5.99 -30.32 -12.89
C ILE A 103 5.07 -31.54 -12.83
N PHE A 104 3.87 -31.35 -12.27
CA PHE A 104 2.85 -32.40 -12.15
C PHE A 104 1.76 -32.34 -13.21
N THR A 105 1.70 -31.26 -14.01
CA THR A 105 0.76 -31.20 -15.13
C THR A 105 1.09 -32.23 -16.19
N PRO A 106 0.08 -32.70 -16.95
CA PRO A 106 0.31 -33.52 -18.13
C PRO A 106 1.32 -32.90 -19.11
N VAL A 107 1.97 -33.76 -19.87
CA VAL A 107 2.89 -33.34 -20.93
C VAL A 107 2.06 -33.09 -22.19
N ASP A 108 2.04 -31.85 -22.66
CA ASP A 108 1.39 -31.47 -23.92
C ASP A 108 2.28 -30.54 -24.76
N GLN A 109 1.77 -30.12 -25.93
CA GLN A 109 2.49 -29.25 -26.87
C GLN A 109 2.70 -27.81 -26.35
N TYR A 110 1.84 -27.36 -25.43
CA TYR A 110 1.88 -26.02 -24.89
C TYR A 110 1.84 -26.03 -23.37
N ALA A 111 2.51 -25.06 -22.77
CA ALA A 111 2.48 -24.83 -21.32
C ALA A 111 2.30 -23.35 -20.98
N LYS A 112 1.77 -23.10 -19.79
CA LYS A 112 1.77 -21.80 -19.12
C LYS A 112 2.25 -21.98 -17.69
N VAL A 113 2.85 -20.93 -17.16
CA VAL A 113 3.25 -20.83 -15.76
C VAL A 113 2.52 -19.67 -15.13
N LYS A 114 1.97 -19.88 -13.93
CA LYS A 114 1.42 -18.83 -13.08
C LYS A 114 2.25 -18.74 -11.81
N ILE A 115 2.63 -17.53 -11.42
CA ILE A 115 3.27 -17.25 -10.14
C ILE A 115 2.33 -16.38 -9.32
N GLU A 116 2.04 -16.79 -8.10
CA GLU A 116 1.30 -15.98 -7.12
C GLU A 116 2.27 -15.51 -6.04
N LEU A 117 2.19 -14.25 -5.67
CA LEU A 117 2.99 -13.63 -4.61
C LEU A 117 2.08 -13.25 -3.45
N PHE A 118 2.56 -13.45 -2.22
CA PHE A 118 1.86 -13.15 -0.99
C PHE A 118 2.76 -12.30 -0.09
N ALA A 119 2.32 -11.09 0.23
CA ALA A 119 3.01 -10.23 1.18
C ALA A 119 2.85 -10.79 2.60
N SER A 120 3.91 -10.65 3.40
CA SER A 120 3.79 -10.83 4.84
C SER A 120 3.28 -9.55 5.47
N LYS A 121 2.39 -9.68 6.46
CA LYS A 121 1.84 -8.53 7.16
C LYS A 121 2.73 -8.18 8.34
N VAL A 122 3.15 -6.93 8.38
CA VAL A 122 3.90 -6.34 9.49
C VAL A 122 3.15 -5.08 9.90
N SER A 123 3.07 -4.82 11.20
CA SER A 123 2.48 -3.57 11.70
C SER A 123 3.26 -2.38 11.17
N SER A 124 2.55 -1.37 10.70
CA SER A 124 3.11 -0.12 10.21
C SER A 124 2.24 1.05 10.69
N HIS A 125 2.85 2.22 10.81
CA HIS A 125 2.21 3.44 11.30
C HIS A 125 1.91 4.36 10.13
N PHE A 126 0.69 4.88 10.11
CA PHE A 126 0.24 5.87 9.16
C PHE A 126 -0.32 7.06 9.92
N THR A 127 0.33 8.20 9.81
CA THR A 127 -0.11 9.45 10.40
C THR A 127 -1.19 10.04 9.51
N VAL A 128 -2.42 10.06 10.03
CA VAL A 128 -3.56 10.66 9.33
C VAL A 128 -3.49 12.19 9.39
N ASP A 129 -3.15 12.72 10.57
CA ASP A 129 -2.83 14.13 10.79
C ASP A 129 -1.96 14.25 12.04
N ASP A 130 -0.99 15.17 11.99
CA ASP A 130 -0.10 15.49 13.09
C ASP A 130 -0.52 16.76 13.84
N PHE A 131 -1.48 17.53 13.29
CA PHE A 131 -1.93 18.83 13.80
C PHE A 131 -0.79 19.84 14.06
N THR A 132 0.37 19.67 13.41
CA THR A 132 1.54 20.54 13.64
C THR A 132 1.51 21.78 12.77
N THR A 133 0.80 21.74 11.65
CA THR A 133 0.72 22.83 10.68
C THR A 133 -0.23 23.93 11.19
N PRO A 134 0.27 25.15 11.47
CA PRO A 134 -0.59 26.27 11.86
C PRO A 134 -1.63 26.56 10.78
N ASP A 135 -2.84 26.92 11.20
CA ASP A 135 -3.95 27.32 10.33
C ASP A 135 -4.42 26.27 9.30
N LYS A 136 -4.00 24.99 9.43
CA LYS A 136 -4.47 23.89 8.58
C LYS A 136 -5.99 23.75 8.60
N TYR A 137 -6.60 23.98 9.76
CA TYR A 137 -8.05 24.00 9.91
C TYR A 137 -8.53 25.43 10.16
N THR A 138 -9.17 26.01 9.14
CA THR A 138 -9.76 27.35 9.22
C THR A 138 -11.14 27.28 9.87
N ASN A 139 -11.21 26.98 11.16
CA ASN A 139 -12.45 27.03 11.92
C ASN A 139 -12.24 27.85 13.20
N PRO A 140 -12.98 28.97 13.39
CA PRO A 140 -12.76 29.88 14.53
C PRO A 140 -13.08 29.26 15.90
N TYR A 141 -13.73 28.09 15.92
CA TYR A 141 -14.12 27.38 17.14
C TYR A 141 -13.16 26.27 17.54
N VAL A 142 -12.11 26.00 16.77
CA VAL A 142 -11.12 24.98 17.09
C VAL A 142 -9.72 25.56 17.08
N ASN A 143 -8.89 25.12 18.02
CA ASN A 143 -7.46 25.25 17.96
C ASN A 143 -6.91 23.96 17.34
N SER A 144 -6.13 24.09 16.28
CA SER A 144 -5.64 22.96 15.48
C SER A 144 -4.14 23.00 15.20
N ALA A 145 -3.42 23.84 15.94
CA ALA A 145 -1.99 24.06 15.82
C ALA A 145 -1.21 23.35 16.95
N ASN A 146 0.11 23.25 16.79
CA ASN A 146 1.04 22.73 17.81
C ASN A 146 0.76 21.28 18.26
N GLY A 147 0.21 20.45 17.39
CA GLY A 147 -0.03 19.03 17.66
C GLY A 147 -1.32 18.74 18.42
N VAL A 148 -2.22 19.72 18.54
CA VAL A 148 -3.48 19.56 19.29
C VAL A 148 -4.66 19.94 18.39
N LEU A 149 -5.73 19.14 18.46
CA LEU A 149 -7.05 19.49 17.97
C LEU A 149 -8.01 19.60 19.17
N GLU A 150 -8.35 20.82 19.54
CA GLU A 150 -9.23 21.10 20.68
C GLU A 150 -10.20 22.25 20.37
N LEU A 151 -11.22 22.40 21.22
CA LEU A 151 -12.12 23.55 21.11
C LEU A 151 -11.39 24.82 21.51
N ASN A 152 -11.59 25.89 20.74
CA ASN A 152 -11.08 27.19 21.13
C ASN A 152 -11.83 27.69 22.37
N GLN A 153 -11.10 27.82 23.47
CA GLN A 153 -11.62 28.30 24.76
C GLN A 153 -11.16 29.72 25.08
N GLN A 154 -10.26 30.29 24.28
CA GLN A 154 -9.68 31.61 24.52
C GLN A 154 -10.10 32.59 23.43
N TYR A 155 -10.74 33.68 23.84
CA TYR A 155 -11.25 34.70 22.95
C TYR A 155 -10.76 36.07 23.40
N PHE A 156 -10.02 36.75 22.53
CA PHE A 156 -9.56 38.11 22.77
C PHE A 156 -10.59 39.10 22.23
N LEU A 157 -11.05 40.00 23.10
CA LEU A 157 -11.96 41.09 22.75
C LEU A 157 -11.27 42.41 23.01
N ILE A 158 -11.28 43.30 22.02
CA ILE A 158 -10.74 44.64 22.16
C ILE A 158 -11.82 45.52 22.79
N GLY A 159 -11.45 46.23 23.86
CA GLY A 159 -12.30 47.23 24.51
C GLY A 159 -12.22 48.58 23.80
N THR A 160 -13.34 49.29 23.76
CA THR A 160 -13.39 50.68 23.30
C THR A 160 -13.28 51.60 24.51
N GLU A 161 -12.36 52.56 24.46
CA GLU A 161 -12.18 53.58 25.51
C GLU A 161 -13.42 54.48 25.59
N ASP A 162 -13.92 54.70 26.81
CA ASP A 162 -14.99 55.67 27.06
C ASP A 162 -14.39 57.06 27.29
N MET A 163 -14.53 57.91 26.28
CA MET A 163 -14.01 59.28 26.31
C MET A 163 -14.77 60.22 27.25
N ASN A 164 -15.94 59.81 27.77
CA ASN A 164 -16.74 60.61 28.70
C ASN A 164 -16.52 60.21 30.16
N TRP A 165 -15.59 59.28 30.42
CA TRP A 165 -15.21 58.87 31.77
C TRP A 165 -14.45 59.99 32.46
N ASN A 166 -14.97 60.47 33.60
CA ASN A 166 -14.42 61.64 34.32
C ASN A 166 -13.75 61.30 35.65
N ASP A 167 -13.75 60.04 36.06
CA ASP A 167 -13.08 59.59 37.28
C ASP A 167 -11.61 59.21 37.00
N GLU A 168 -10.82 59.05 38.07
CA GLU A 168 -9.42 58.66 37.97
C GLU A 168 -9.26 57.31 37.25
N GLY A 169 -8.38 57.27 36.25
CA GLY A 169 -8.12 56.09 35.42
C GLY A 169 -8.72 56.17 34.02
N LYS A 170 -8.88 55.01 33.38
CA LYS A 170 -9.48 54.85 32.05
C LYS A 170 -10.50 53.72 32.08
N LEU A 171 -11.65 53.94 31.46
CA LEU A 171 -12.67 52.90 31.29
C LEU A 171 -12.64 52.36 29.86
N PHE A 172 -12.55 51.04 29.74
CA PHE A 172 -12.73 50.32 28.48
C PHE A 172 -13.96 49.43 28.56
N SER A 173 -14.81 49.46 27.54
CA SER A 173 -16.02 48.64 27.48
C SER A 173 -16.05 47.78 26.22
N THR A 174 -16.56 46.56 26.34
CA THR A 174 -16.79 45.66 25.20
C THR A 174 -18.06 44.85 25.40
N LYS A 175 -18.72 44.46 24.31
CA LYS A 175 -19.97 43.66 24.36
C LYS A 175 -19.67 42.21 24.06
N VAL A 176 -20.00 41.33 24.99
CA VAL A 176 -19.92 39.87 24.81
C VAL A 176 -21.27 39.36 24.29
N ASN A 177 -21.27 38.69 23.13
CA ASN A 177 -22.50 38.11 22.59
C ASN A 177 -22.79 36.75 23.25
N LYS A 178 -23.76 36.71 24.17
CA LYS A 178 -24.14 35.50 24.92
C LYS A 178 -24.48 34.30 24.02
N SER A 179 -25.00 34.51 22.81
CA SER A 179 -25.34 33.39 21.93
C SER A 179 -24.13 32.61 21.40
N LYS A 180 -22.92 33.20 21.50
CA LYS A 180 -21.67 32.56 21.08
C LYS A 180 -21.02 31.71 22.16
N PHE A 181 -21.51 31.76 23.41
CA PHE A 181 -20.89 31.10 24.55
C PHE A 181 -21.90 30.30 25.36
N LYS A 182 -21.54 29.08 25.74
CA LYS A 182 -22.35 28.26 26.65
C LYS A 182 -22.15 28.66 28.12
N ALA A 183 -20.91 28.95 28.48
CA ALA A 183 -20.48 29.42 29.80
C ALA A 183 -19.25 30.31 29.65
N ILE A 184 -19.00 31.18 30.64
CA ILE A 184 -17.79 31.99 30.76
C ILE A 184 -17.20 31.69 32.13
N ASP A 185 -16.06 30.99 32.15
CA ASP A 185 -15.45 30.53 33.40
C ASP A 185 -14.51 31.58 34.02
N ARG A 186 -13.82 32.35 33.17
CA ARG A 186 -12.88 33.40 33.58
C ARG A 186 -12.87 34.55 32.58
N ILE A 187 -12.70 35.76 33.10
CA ILE A 187 -12.40 36.98 32.33
C ILE A 187 -11.12 37.57 32.91
N GLU A 188 -10.20 37.97 32.04
CA GLU A 188 -8.93 38.59 32.40
C GLU A 188 -8.66 39.78 31.49
N VAL A 189 -8.01 40.80 32.05
CA VAL A 189 -7.52 41.96 31.31
C VAL A 189 -6.02 41.75 31.11
N VAL A 190 -5.58 41.75 29.85
CA VAL A 190 -4.19 41.50 29.42
C VAL A 190 -3.58 42.77 28.86
#